data_AF-I1CYU2-F1
#
_entry.id   AF-I1CYU2-F1
#
_cell.length_a   1.000
_cell.length_b   1.000
_cell.length_c   1.000
_cell.angle_alpha   90.00
_cell.angle_beta   90.00
_cell.angle_gamma   90.00
#
_symmetry.space_group_name_H-M   'P 1'
#
loop_
_entity.id
_entity.type
_entity.pdbx_description
1 polymer ?
#
loop_
_entity_poly.entity_id
_entity_poly.type
_entity_poly.pdbx_seq_one_letter_code
_entity_poly.pdbx_strand_id
1 'polypeptide(L)'
;MKAVAKATFPVPVPLPDATAERRARRRLDELVKPVGSLGRLEELAAWLCGAHGTVPPRPLDDVRVVVFAGDHGVSRTAPGVSAYPREITAAMVRVFCAGTSGVTVLAREVGARVRALDIAVDADLDDVPEEVVAHKVRRGSGSIDVEDALSPGEAEKAFSVGRTVADEEIDAGADVLVPGDMGIGNSTVAAALVGASLGLPAHEVVGTGTGIDESGRAHKVTTVDRALRRAGSRVGAPFDRLTALGSACAAATAGFLVQAAVRIDAGGARRGLLVCRGARGPRPRPGRPAVVAGRACLDRTGAAARARLARPETDPRSGAAPGRGQRRDPSRARAPCGQDGDRRHEHPRRTLVSRRRSVLRDGMLMSVGTLTVLPVPAPSVVDRRVAGTAMVLAPLASLPLAVVAALVVLAGTGFGLPTSVTAVAAIGAVALGSRGLHLDGLGDVADGLAASYDRKRALEVMRRGDVGPSGVVTLVLVLLGQVAALAAAVASGTGVAAVATAVLAGRAVLPLCCVRAVPSARPEGLGAAVAGTVPPRAAATLVATGLLAAAAVPGFAWWHGPVALLLGWACAGALLARAIRRFGGITGDVLGACVELTTVVVLATLSAA
;
A
#
# COMPACT_ATOMS: atom_id res chain seq x y z
N MET A 1 18.37 -33.15 -42.40
CA MET A 1 17.83 -32.24 -41.38
C MET A 1 18.90 -31.24 -41.00
N LYS A 2 18.73 -29.94 -41.24
CA LYS A 2 19.66 -28.91 -40.74
C LYS A 2 19.28 -28.62 -39.29
N ALA A 3 20.26 -28.66 -38.37
CA ALA A 3 20.02 -28.26 -36.98
C ALA A 3 19.70 -26.77 -36.95
N VAL A 4 18.55 -26.40 -36.39
CA VAL A 4 18.23 -25.00 -36.08
C VAL A 4 19.21 -24.58 -34.99
N ALA A 5 20.11 -23.64 -35.31
CA ALA A 5 21.07 -23.13 -34.35
C ALA A 5 20.31 -22.48 -33.19
N LYS A 6 20.47 -23.03 -31.98
CA LYS A 6 19.83 -22.51 -30.77
C LYS A 6 20.32 -21.08 -30.56
N ALA A 7 19.42 -20.10 -30.57
CA ALA A 7 19.79 -18.69 -30.56
C ALA A 7 20.42 -18.29 -29.21
N THR A 8 21.76 -18.31 -29.15
CA THR A 8 22.52 -17.95 -27.95
C THR A 8 22.43 -16.46 -27.70
N PHE A 9 21.50 -16.04 -26.85
CA PHE A 9 21.37 -14.64 -26.43
C PHE A 9 22.50 -14.26 -25.47
N PRO A 10 23.34 -13.29 -25.85
CA PRO A 10 23.47 -12.13 -24.98
C PRO A 10 23.53 -10.84 -25.80
N VAL A 11 22.40 -10.17 -26.01
CA VAL A 11 22.42 -8.75 -26.36
C VAL A 11 22.85 -7.99 -25.09
N PRO A 12 23.99 -7.27 -25.08
CA PRO A 12 24.46 -6.57 -23.88
C PRO A 12 23.51 -5.41 -23.60
N VAL A 13 22.73 -5.50 -22.52
CA VAL A 13 21.82 -4.42 -22.15
C VAL A 13 22.57 -3.37 -21.31
N PRO A 14 22.75 -2.14 -21.81
CA PRO A 14 23.59 -1.15 -21.15
C PRO A 14 23.02 -0.73 -19.79
N LEU A 15 23.89 -0.37 -18.85
CA LEU A 15 23.51 0.21 -17.55
C LEU A 15 23.29 1.72 -17.65
N PRO A 16 22.40 2.34 -16.84
CA PRO A 16 22.29 3.80 -16.76
C PRO A 16 23.64 4.48 -16.49
N ASP A 17 23.84 5.69 -17.02
CA ASP A 17 25.02 6.48 -16.70
C ASP A 17 25.00 6.93 -15.24
N ALA A 18 25.83 6.26 -14.43
CA ALA A 18 26.02 6.60 -13.04
C ALA A 18 26.63 8.01 -12.83
N THR A 19 27.26 8.60 -13.85
CA THR A 19 27.80 9.97 -13.80
C THR A 19 26.69 11.00 -13.92
N ALA A 20 25.80 10.87 -14.90
CA ALA A 20 24.57 11.66 -14.98
C ALA A 20 23.70 11.49 -13.73
N GLU A 21 23.51 10.26 -13.21
CA GLU A 21 22.78 10.05 -11.94
C GLU A 21 23.41 10.83 -10.76
N ARG A 22 24.74 10.78 -10.60
CA ARG A 22 25.45 11.54 -9.55
C ARG A 22 25.37 13.06 -9.74
N ARG A 23 25.38 13.56 -10.99
CA ARG A 23 25.19 14.98 -11.30
C ARG A 23 23.76 15.43 -11.00
N ALA A 24 22.77 14.60 -11.31
CA ALA A 24 21.36 14.86 -11.01
C ALA A 24 21.09 14.94 -9.50
N ARG A 25 21.64 14.02 -8.70
CA ARG A 25 21.51 14.04 -7.23
C ARG A 25 22.06 15.35 -6.64
N ARG A 26 23.27 15.77 -7.02
CA ARG A 26 23.82 17.07 -6.60
C ARG A 26 22.91 18.25 -6.96
N ARG A 27 22.43 18.32 -8.20
CA ARG A 27 21.48 19.35 -8.64
C ARG A 27 20.18 19.33 -7.82
N LEU A 28 19.67 18.15 -7.45
CA LEU A 28 18.47 18.01 -6.63
C LEU A 28 18.69 18.51 -5.19
N ASP A 29 19.88 18.30 -4.62
CA ASP A 29 20.26 18.79 -3.29
C ASP A 29 20.43 20.34 -3.26
N GLU A 30 20.75 20.96 -4.41
CA GLU A 30 20.88 22.41 -4.60
C GLU A 30 19.54 23.15 -4.83
N LEU A 31 18.42 22.43 -5.04
CA LEU A 31 17.11 23.06 -5.25
C LEU A 31 16.57 23.70 -3.96
N VAL A 32 15.66 24.67 -4.11
CA VAL A 32 14.97 25.35 -2.98
C VAL A 32 13.95 24.42 -2.33
N LYS A 33 14.45 23.44 -1.59
CA LYS A 33 13.73 22.43 -0.82
C LYS A 33 14.66 21.85 0.26
N PRO A 34 14.15 21.28 1.37
CA PRO A 34 15.00 20.47 2.24
C PRO A 34 15.55 19.25 1.48
N VAL A 35 16.79 18.86 1.77
CA VAL A 35 17.45 17.69 1.14
C VAL A 35 16.60 16.42 1.34
N GLY A 36 16.35 15.67 0.27
CA GLY A 36 15.54 14.45 0.29
C GLY A 36 14.04 14.63 0.52
N SER A 37 13.51 15.86 0.65
CA SER A 37 12.09 16.12 0.97
C SER A 37 11.09 15.63 -0.10
N LEU A 38 11.49 15.48 -1.36
CA LEU A 38 10.64 14.91 -2.42
C LEU A 38 10.80 13.38 -2.53
N GLY A 39 11.68 12.78 -1.72
CA GLY A 39 11.85 11.34 -1.56
C GLY A 39 11.98 10.57 -2.88
N ARG A 40 10.97 9.76 -3.20
CA ARG A 40 10.97 8.88 -4.39
C ARG A 40 10.95 9.64 -5.72
N LEU A 41 10.55 10.92 -5.74
CA LEU A 41 10.66 11.75 -6.95
C LEU A 41 12.12 12.10 -7.24
N GLU A 42 12.96 12.28 -6.22
CA GLU A 42 14.39 12.55 -6.38
C GLU A 42 15.12 11.30 -6.89
N GLU A 43 14.73 10.11 -6.40
CA GLU A 43 15.21 8.82 -6.93
C GLU A 43 14.85 8.63 -8.40
N LEU A 44 13.60 8.93 -8.78
CA LEU A 44 13.11 8.80 -10.16
C LEU A 44 13.80 9.81 -11.09
N ALA A 45 13.92 11.08 -10.69
CA ALA A 45 14.58 12.12 -11.47
C ALA A 45 16.07 11.79 -11.70
N ALA A 46 16.78 11.32 -10.66
CA ALA A 46 18.17 10.90 -10.79
C ALA A 46 18.34 9.69 -11.73
N TRP A 47 17.47 8.68 -11.61
CA TRP A 47 17.48 7.51 -12.50
C TRP A 47 17.16 7.90 -13.94
N LEU A 48 16.20 8.79 -14.17
CA LEU A 48 15.83 9.31 -15.49
C LEU A 48 17.00 10.03 -16.16
N CYS A 49 17.74 10.85 -15.39
CA CYS A 49 18.99 11.46 -15.87
C CYS A 49 20.03 10.41 -16.25
N GLY A 50 20.20 9.34 -15.44
CA GLY A 50 21.08 8.22 -15.77
C GLY A 50 20.64 7.44 -17.01
N ALA A 51 19.35 7.29 -17.25
CA ALA A 51 18.81 6.61 -18.43
C ALA A 51 19.00 7.43 -19.72
N HIS A 52 18.81 8.75 -19.64
CA HIS A 52 19.03 9.69 -20.75
C HIS A 52 20.50 10.08 -20.95
N GLY A 53 21.35 9.96 -19.94
CA GLY A 53 22.73 10.48 -19.95
C GLY A 53 22.84 12.00 -19.76
N THR A 54 21.73 12.70 -19.49
CA THR A 54 21.67 14.18 -19.44
C THR A 54 21.14 14.69 -18.10
N VAL A 55 21.53 15.92 -17.72
CA VAL A 55 21.01 16.63 -16.54
C VAL A 55 20.73 18.09 -16.94
N PRO A 56 19.49 18.60 -16.84
CA PRO A 56 18.26 17.87 -16.51
C PRO A 56 17.94 16.74 -17.52
N PRO A 57 17.01 15.83 -17.19
CA PRO A 57 16.56 14.85 -18.16
C PRO A 57 15.68 15.55 -19.22
N ARG A 58 15.60 14.95 -20.42
CA ARG A 58 14.59 15.35 -21.42
C ARG A 58 13.17 15.27 -20.82
N PRO A 59 12.24 16.14 -21.27
CA PRO A 59 10.80 15.95 -21.08
C PRO A 59 10.33 14.56 -21.54
N LEU A 60 9.15 14.16 -21.08
CA LEU A 60 8.52 12.88 -21.42
C LEU A 60 7.13 13.20 -21.97
N ASP A 61 7.07 13.51 -23.26
CA ASP A 61 5.90 14.11 -23.89
C ASP A 61 5.08 13.06 -24.65
N ASP A 62 5.70 11.98 -25.15
CA ASP A 62 4.99 10.85 -25.79
C ASP A 62 5.16 9.53 -25.02
N VAL A 63 4.10 9.16 -24.28
CA VAL A 63 4.01 7.92 -23.51
C VAL A 63 3.14 6.91 -24.24
N ARG A 64 3.70 5.74 -24.59
CA ARG A 64 2.98 4.66 -25.29
C ARG A 64 2.74 3.47 -24.38
N VAL A 65 1.47 3.06 -24.26
CA VAL A 65 1.04 1.81 -23.64
C VAL A 65 0.80 0.78 -24.73
N VAL A 66 1.53 -0.34 -24.71
CA VAL A 66 1.40 -1.41 -25.72
C VAL A 66 0.87 -2.67 -25.03
N VAL A 67 -0.36 -3.06 -25.35
CA VAL A 67 -1.05 -4.22 -24.78
C VAL A 67 -0.88 -5.43 -25.70
N PHE A 68 -0.16 -6.44 -25.23
CA PHE A 68 -0.05 -7.73 -25.92
C PHE A 68 -1.18 -8.65 -25.49
N ALA A 69 -2.06 -9.04 -26.42
CA ALA A 69 -3.21 -9.90 -26.16
C ALA A 69 -2.97 -11.35 -26.57
N GLY A 70 -3.42 -12.31 -25.76
CA GLY A 70 -3.37 -13.73 -26.12
C GLY A 70 -4.03 -14.66 -25.12
N ASP A 71 -4.57 -15.77 -25.63
CA ASP A 71 -5.24 -16.77 -24.81
C ASP A 71 -4.31 -17.89 -24.33
N HIS A 72 -4.69 -18.53 -23.24
CA HIS A 72 -3.87 -19.51 -22.53
C HIS A 72 -4.66 -20.80 -22.32
N GLY A 73 -4.15 -21.93 -22.82
CA GLY A 73 -4.86 -23.22 -22.80
C GLY A 73 -5.24 -23.73 -21.40
N VAL A 74 -4.55 -23.23 -20.37
CA VAL A 74 -4.83 -23.47 -18.94
C VAL A 74 -6.15 -22.84 -18.45
N SER A 75 -6.80 -22.00 -19.26
CA SER A 75 -8.17 -21.54 -19.02
C SER A 75 -9.25 -22.53 -19.48
N ARG A 76 -8.89 -23.56 -20.27
CA ARG A 76 -9.84 -24.53 -20.85
C ARG A 76 -10.30 -25.62 -19.86
N THR A 77 -9.61 -25.80 -18.74
CA THR A 77 -9.93 -26.84 -17.73
C THR A 77 -10.99 -26.36 -16.75
N ALA A 78 -11.88 -27.27 -16.33
CA ALA A 78 -12.82 -27.05 -15.22
C ALA A 78 -12.37 -27.82 -13.96
N PRO A 79 -12.40 -27.22 -12.75
CA PRO A 79 -12.70 -25.81 -12.47
C PRO A 79 -11.62 -24.87 -13.04
N GLY A 80 -12.03 -23.66 -13.43
CA GLY A 80 -11.16 -22.70 -14.13
C GLY A 80 -10.13 -22.00 -13.23
N VAL A 81 -9.03 -21.54 -13.85
CA VAL A 81 -8.01 -20.70 -13.18
C VAL A 81 -8.29 -19.19 -13.22
N SER A 82 -9.50 -18.82 -13.69
CA SER A 82 -10.04 -17.46 -13.77
C SER A 82 -11.54 -17.47 -13.49
N ALA A 83 -12.08 -16.31 -13.09
CA ALA A 83 -13.51 -16.07 -12.85
C ALA A 83 -14.28 -15.66 -14.12
N TYR A 84 -13.58 -15.43 -15.23
CA TYR A 84 -14.16 -14.96 -16.49
C TYR A 84 -13.99 -16.01 -17.61
N PRO A 85 -14.95 -16.13 -18.53
CA PRO A 85 -14.84 -17.01 -19.69
C PRO A 85 -13.79 -16.50 -20.68
N ARG A 86 -13.15 -17.41 -21.44
CA ARG A 86 -12.02 -17.11 -22.35
C ARG A 86 -12.38 -16.08 -23.43
N GLU A 87 -13.63 -16.04 -23.85
CA GLU A 87 -14.18 -15.16 -24.88
C GLU A 87 -14.01 -13.66 -24.51
N ILE A 88 -13.78 -13.36 -23.22
CA ILE A 88 -13.45 -12.02 -22.73
C ILE A 88 -12.11 -11.50 -23.28
N THR A 89 -11.15 -12.36 -23.65
CA THR A 89 -9.89 -11.89 -24.28
C THR A 89 -10.19 -11.14 -25.59
N ALA A 90 -10.93 -11.77 -26.51
CA ALA A 90 -11.34 -11.19 -27.78
C ALA A 90 -12.25 -9.97 -27.60
N ALA A 91 -13.23 -10.06 -26.69
CA ALA A 91 -14.11 -8.92 -26.38
C ALA A 91 -13.33 -7.70 -25.85
N MET A 92 -12.29 -7.91 -25.04
CA MET A 92 -11.48 -6.82 -24.50
C MET A 92 -10.60 -6.17 -25.57
N VAL A 93 -10.11 -6.92 -26.57
CA VAL A 93 -9.38 -6.34 -27.71
C VAL A 93 -10.26 -5.33 -28.46
N ARG A 94 -11.52 -5.67 -28.72
CA ARG A 94 -12.51 -4.73 -29.30
C ARG A 94 -12.72 -3.50 -28.42
N VAL A 95 -12.78 -3.68 -27.09
CA VAL A 95 -12.92 -2.58 -26.11
C VAL A 95 -11.68 -1.67 -26.04
N PHE A 96 -10.47 -2.20 -26.29
CA PHE A 96 -9.27 -1.37 -26.48
C PHE A 96 -9.37 -0.55 -27.77
N CYS A 97 -9.76 -1.17 -28.89
CA CYS A 97 -9.93 -0.49 -30.18
C CYS A 97 -10.99 0.62 -30.13
N ALA A 98 -12.09 0.38 -29.40
CA ALA A 98 -13.13 1.38 -29.15
C ALA A 98 -12.73 2.49 -28.17
N GLY A 99 -11.55 2.42 -27.53
CA GLY A 99 -11.06 3.44 -26.61
C GLY A 99 -11.83 3.55 -25.27
N THR A 100 -12.67 2.57 -24.93
CA THR A 100 -13.56 2.57 -23.76
C THR A 100 -13.07 1.72 -22.58
N SER A 101 -11.94 1.02 -22.73
CA SER A 101 -11.29 0.29 -21.64
C SER A 101 -10.85 1.18 -20.47
N GLY A 102 -10.66 0.58 -19.28
CA GLY A 102 -10.09 1.30 -18.14
C GLY A 102 -8.68 1.86 -18.40
N VAL A 103 -7.83 1.18 -19.20
CA VAL A 103 -6.48 1.67 -19.52
C VAL A 103 -6.51 2.80 -20.56
N THR A 104 -7.41 2.77 -21.54
CA THR A 104 -7.57 3.85 -22.54
C THR A 104 -8.17 5.11 -21.93
N VAL A 105 -9.09 4.97 -20.96
CA VAL A 105 -9.58 6.11 -20.16
C VAL A 105 -8.44 6.72 -19.34
N LEU A 106 -7.73 5.91 -18.53
CA LEU A 106 -6.63 6.42 -17.70
C LEU A 106 -5.46 6.99 -18.53
N ALA A 107 -5.16 6.42 -19.69
CA ALA A 107 -4.13 6.92 -20.59
C ALA A 107 -4.48 8.32 -21.12
N ARG A 108 -5.75 8.54 -21.52
CA ARG A 108 -6.25 9.84 -21.99
C ARG A 108 -6.07 10.94 -20.94
N GLU A 109 -6.37 10.66 -19.67
CA GLU A 109 -6.22 11.61 -18.56
C GLU A 109 -4.76 12.05 -18.32
N VAL A 110 -3.78 11.25 -18.74
CA VAL A 110 -2.33 11.55 -18.60
C VAL A 110 -1.63 11.83 -19.93
N GLY A 111 -2.37 12.01 -21.02
CA GLY A 111 -1.81 12.27 -22.36
C GLY A 111 -1.11 11.06 -23.01
N ALA A 112 -1.22 9.87 -22.44
CA ALA A 112 -0.62 8.65 -22.99
C ALA A 112 -1.51 8.03 -24.09
N ARG A 113 -0.88 7.35 -25.05
CA ARG A 113 -1.56 6.60 -26.12
C ARG A 113 -1.60 5.12 -25.78
N VAL A 114 -2.60 4.39 -26.29
CA VAL A 114 -2.72 2.94 -26.12
C VAL A 114 -2.81 2.26 -27.48
N ARG A 115 -1.99 1.24 -27.71
CA ARG A 115 -2.06 0.31 -28.83
C ARG A 115 -2.29 -1.10 -28.29
N ALA A 116 -3.24 -1.83 -28.83
CA ALA A 116 -3.47 -3.24 -28.50
C ALA A 116 -3.12 -4.11 -29.71
N LEU A 117 -2.48 -5.26 -29.47
CA LEU A 117 -2.01 -6.18 -30.50
C LEU A 117 -2.44 -7.61 -30.15
N ASP A 118 -3.07 -8.29 -31.09
CA ASP A 118 -3.30 -9.72 -31.04
C ASP A 118 -1.99 -10.47 -31.34
N ILE A 119 -1.46 -11.13 -30.32
CA ILE A 119 -0.29 -12.02 -30.46
C ILE A 119 -0.73 -13.49 -30.49
N ALA A 120 -1.77 -13.85 -29.73
CA ALA A 120 -2.29 -15.23 -29.69
C ALA A 120 -3.75 -15.38 -29.21
N VAL A 121 -4.66 -14.49 -29.56
CA VAL A 121 -6.08 -14.59 -29.19
C VAL A 121 -6.74 -15.78 -29.90
N ASP A 122 -7.54 -16.56 -29.16
CA ASP A 122 -8.22 -17.78 -29.64
C ASP A 122 -9.53 -17.46 -30.41
N ALA A 123 -9.51 -16.41 -31.22
CA ALA A 123 -10.62 -15.94 -32.04
C ALA A 123 -10.08 -15.31 -33.33
N ASP A 124 -10.93 -15.28 -34.35
CA ASP A 124 -10.73 -14.45 -35.53
C ASP A 124 -11.32 -13.06 -35.21
N LEU A 125 -10.59 -12.00 -35.59
CA LEU A 125 -10.87 -10.62 -35.21
C LEU A 125 -11.05 -9.76 -36.47
N ASP A 126 -11.83 -10.26 -37.43
CA ASP A 126 -12.05 -9.61 -38.72
C ASP A 126 -12.80 -8.25 -38.60
N ASP A 127 -13.31 -7.94 -37.40
CA ASP A 127 -14.02 -6.71 -37.05
C ASP A 127 -13.14 -5.64 -36.36
N VAL A 128 -11.82 -5.84 -36.25
CA VAL A 128 -10.87 -4.83 -35.73
C VAL A 128 -9.87 -4.38 -36.82
N PRO A 129 -9.19 -3.24 -36.66
CA PRO A 129 -8.20 -2.75 -37.64
C PRO A 129 -7.06 -3.75 -37.89
N GLU A 130 -6.55 -3.80 -39.12
CA GLU A 130 -5.52 -4.77 -39.55
C GLU A 130 -4.23 -4.66 -38.71
N GLU A 131 -3.87 -3.46 -38.24
CA GLU A 131 -2.67 -3.23 -37.42
C GLU A 131 -2.72 -3.94 -36.05
N VAL A 132 -3.92 -4.31 -35.58
CA VAL A 132 -4.12 -5.07 -34.34
C VAL A 132 -3.73 -6.54 -34.55
N VAL A 133 -4.03 -7.12 -35.72
CA VAL A 133 -3.81 -8.55 -36.03
C VAL A 133 -2.51 -8.81 -36.81
N ALA A 134 -1.88 -7.77 -37.37
CA ALA A 134 -0.64 -7.85 -38.16
C ALA A 134 0.52 -8.63 -37.49
N HIS A 135 0.52 -8.71 -36.15
CA HIS A 135 1.58 -9.34 -35.36
C HIS A 135 1.20 -10.71 -34.77
N LYS A 136 0.09 -11.32 -35.22
CA LYS A 136 -0.41 -12.59 -34.67
C LYS A 136 0.57 -13.75 -34.89
N VAL A 137 1.01 -14.36 -33.79
CA VAL A 137 2.01 -15.44 -33.81
C VAL A 137 1.37 -16.80 -34.03
N ARG A 138 0.25 -17.05 -33.34
CA ARG A 138 -0.52 -18.32 -33.29
C ARG A 138 -1.95 -18.07 -32.79
N ARG A 139 -2.76 -19.12 -32.62
CA ARG A 139 -4.13 -19.05 -32.05
C ARG A 139 -4.17 -19.81 -30.71
N GLY A 140 -4.16 -19.08 -29.58
CA GLY A 140 -4.10 -19.62 -28.22
C GLY A 140 -2.78 -20.33 -27.87
N SER A 141 -2.21 -20.08 -26.68
CA SER A 141 -1.05 -20.84 -26.15
C SER A 141 -1.50 -22.16 -25.53
N GLY A 142 -0.63 -23.16 -25.46
CA GLY A 142 -0.90 -24.47 -24.83
C GLY A 142 -1.20 -24.42 -23.33
N SER A 143 -1.76 -25.50 -22.79
CA SER A 143 -2.02 -25.64 -21.34
C SER A 143 -0.77 -26.10 -20.59
N ILE A 144 -0.07 -25.14 -19.97
CA ILE A 144 1.26 -25.33 -19.33
C ILE A 144 1.36 -26.45 -18.29
N ASP A 145 0.25 -26.95 -17.77
CA ASP A 145 0.20 -28.03 -16.79
C ASP A 145 0.23 -29.43 -17.42
N VAL A 146 -0.11 -29.57 -18.70
CA VAL A 146 -0.11 -30.85 -19.46
C VAL A 146 0.75 -30.83 -20.72
N GLU A 147 0.85 -29.70 -21.41
CA GLU A 147 1.55 -29.52 -22.69
C GLU A 147 2.43 -28.27 -22.67
N ASP A 148 3.41 -28.17 -23.59
CA ASP A 148 4.22 -26.95 -23.71
C ASP A 148 3.35 -25.79 -24.23
N ALA A 149 3.59 -24.58 -23.71
CA ALA A 149 2.82 -23.39 -24.08
C ALA A 149 2.96 -23.03 -25.56
N LEU A 150 4.15 -23.28 -26.12
CA LEU A 150 4.54 -22.90 -27.46
C LEU A 150 5.22 -24.08 -28.16
N SER A 151 5.12 -24.12 -29.49
CA SER A 151 5.87 -25.04 -30.32
C SER A 151 7.34 -24.56 -30.47
N PRO A 152 8.28 -25.45 -30.83
CA PRO A 152 9.69 -25.08 -31.00
C PRO A 152 9.87 -23.89 -31.97
N GLY A 153 10.59 -22.85 -31.54
CA GLY A 153 10.84 -21.64 -32.34
C GLY A 153 9.78 -20.54 -32.21
N GLU A 154 8.59 -20.82 -31.66
CA GLU A 154 7.55 -19.80 -31.50
C GLU A 154 7.85 -18.81 -30.38
N ALA A 155 8.60 -19.21 -29.34
CA ALA A 155 9.03 -18.30 -28.28
C ALA A 155 10.00 -17.25 -28.84
N GLU A 156 10.93 -17.67 -29.69
CA GLU A 156 11.85 -16.81 -30.43
C GLU A 156 11.11 -15.93 -31.43
N LYS A 157 10.13 -16.46 -32.19
CA LYS A 157 9.27 -15.69 -33.11
C LYS A 157 8.51 -14.59 -32.36
N ALA A 158 7.81 -14.94 -31.28
CA ALA A 158 7.05 -13.99 -30.47
C ALA A 158 7.95 -12.93 -29.82
N PHE A 159 9.11 -13.33 -29.31
CA PHE A 159 10.11 -12.39 -28.79
C PHE A 159 10.57 -11.40 -29.87
N SER A 160 10.86 -11.86 -31.10
CA SER A 160 11.22 -10.99 -32.22
C SER A 160 10.10 -10.03 -32.63
N VAL A 161 8.84 -10.46 -32.61
CA VAL A 161 7.66 -9.58 -32.78
C VAL A 161 7.66 -8.48 -31.70
N GLY A 162 7.87 -8.84 -30.44
CA GLY A 162 7.99 -7.87 -29.35
C GLY A 162 9.08 -6.82 -29.56
N ARG A 163 10.23 -7.20 -30.12
CA ARG A 163 11.29 -6.25 -30.48
C ARG A 163 10.84 -5.31 -31.59
N THR A 164 10.27 -5.85 -32.67
CA THR A 164 9.77 -5.08 -33.81
C THR A 164 8.77 -4.02 -33.37
N VAL A 165 7.81 -4.39 -32.51
CA VAL A 165 6.82 -3.46 -31.94
C VAL A 165 7.47 -2.38 -31.05
N ALA A 166 8.54 -2.68 -30.32
CA ALA A 166 9.26 -1.66 -29.55
C ALA A 166 9.99 -0.67 -30.47
N ASP A 167 10.61 -1.15 -31.55
CA ASP A 167 11.26 -0.30 -32.55
C ASP A 167 10.23 0.59 -33.27
N GLU A 168 9.08 0.05 -33.68
CA GLU A 168 7.95 0.80 -34.25
C GLU A 168 7.53 1.98 -33.35
N GLU A 169 7.28 1.76 -32.06
CA GLU A 169 6.87 2.84 -31.15
C GLU A 169 8.00 3.86 -30.89
N ILE A 170 9.25 3.42 -30.77
CA ILE A 170 10.42 4.29 -30.53
C ILE A 170 10.70 5.19 -31.73
N ASP A 171 10.66 4.63 -32.95
CA ASP A 171 10.88 5.36 -34.18
C ASP A 171 9.67 6.26 -34.50
N ALA A 172 8.46 5.88 -34.06
CA ALA A 172 7.26 6.75 -34.03
C ALA A 172 7.29 7.82 -32.91
N GLY A 173 8.40 7.95 -32.17
CA GLY A 173 8.66 9.07 -31.26
C GLY A 173 8.48 8.81 -29.77
N ALA A 174 8.25 7.56 -29.32
CA ALA A 174 8.00 7.27 -27.91
C ALA A 174 9.18 7.60 -26.97
N ASP A 175 8.93 8.48 -25.99
CA ASP A 175 9.86 8.72 -24.88
C ASP A 175 9.80 7.59 -23.85
N VAL A 176 8.59 7.09 -23.57
CA VAL A 176 8.30 6.08 -22.55
C VAL A 176 7.48 4.94 -23.14
N LEU A 177 7.93 3.70 -22.88
CA LEU A 177 7.18 2.49 -23.21
C LEU A 177 6.62 1.82 -21.94
N VAL A 178 5.32 1.51 -21.98
CA VAL A 178 4.59 0.86 -20.89
C VAL A 178 3.96 -0.44 -21.43
N PRO A 179 4.43 -1.62 -20.99
CA PRO A 179 3.84 -2.88 -21.42
C PRO A 179 2.50 -3.12 -20.70
N GLY A 180 1.50 -3.55 -21.46
CA GLY A 180 0.27 -4.15 -20.98
C GLY A 180 0.16 -5.61 -21.45
N ASP A 181 -0.63 -6.39 -20.73
CA ASP A 181 -0.92 -7.79 -21.05
C ASP A 181 -2.41 -8.04 -20.86
N MET A 182 -3.02 -8.76 -21.81
CA MET A 182 -4.43 -9.14 -21.77
C MET A 182 -4.59 -10.60 -22.18
N GLY A 183 -5.19 -11.42 -21.30
CA GLY A 183 -5.47 -12.80 -21.63
C GLY A 183 -6.04 -13.58 -20.47
N ILE A 184 -7.15 -14.29 -20.70
CA ILE A 184 -7.70 -15.19 -19.68
C ILE A 184 -6.68 -16.32 -19.43
N GLY A 185 -6.33 -16.52 -18.16
CA GLY A 185 -5.29 -17.46 -17.71
C GLY A 185 -3.87 -16.89 -17.58
N ASN A 186 -3.59 -15.66 -18.05
CA ASN A 186 -2.24 -15.06 -18.03
C ASN A 186 -1.59 -15.05 -16.63
N SER A 187 -2.38 -14.77 -15.58
CA SER A 187 -1.93 -14.75 -14.19
C SER A 187 -1.48 -16.12 -13.65
N THR A 188 -1.90 -17.23 -14.27
CA THR A 188 -1.40 -18.58 -13.97
C THR A 188 -0.03 -18.80 -14.61
N VAL A 189 0.12 -18.38 -15.87
CA VAL A 189 1.38 -18.39 -16.62
C VAL A 189 2.44 -17.50 -15.94
N ALA A 190 2.08 -16.28 -15.54
CA ALA A 190 2.95 -15.39 -14.78
C ALA A 190 3.42 -16.01 -13.46
N ALA A 191 2.53 -16.69 -12.72
CA ALA A 191 2.90 -17.39 -11.48
C ALA A 191 3.87 -18.56 -11.76
N ALA A 192 3.67 -19.33 -12.83
CA ALA A 192 4.58 -20.40 -13.23
C ALA A 192 5.95 -19.86 -13.67
N LEU A 193 5.99 -18.81 -14.50
CA LEU A 193 7.24 -18.16 -14.91
C LEU A 193 8.01 -17.58 -13.72
N VAL A 194 7.33 -16.96 -12.74
CA VAL A 194 7.96 -16.43 -11.51
C VAL A 194 8.46 -17.57 -10.60
N GLY A 195 7.64 -18.62 -10.41
CA GLY A 195 8.03 -19.81 -9.65
C GLY A 195 9.28 -20.48 -10.21
N ALA A 196 9.32 -20.67 -11.53
CA ALA A 196 10.46 -21.23 -12.25
C ALA A 196 11.70 -20.33 -12.23
N SER A 197 11.52 -19.03 -12.44
CA SER A 197 12.65 -18.07 -12.52
C SER A 197 13.33 -17.83 -11.17
N LEU A 198 12.61 -18.02 -10.07
CA LEU A 198 13.13 -17.82 -8.72
C LEU A 198 13.41 -19.14 -7.98
N GLY A 199 12.87 -20.27 -8.44
CA GLY A 199 12.82 -21.50 -7.65
C GLY A 199 11.97 -21.28 -6.39
N LEU A 200 10.70 -20.94 -6.58
CA LEU A 200 9.70 -20.79 -5.52
C LEU A 200 8.55 -21.79 -5.73
N PRO A 201 7.98 -22.37 -4.66
CA PRO A 201 6.85 -23.29 -4.77
C PRO A 201 5.56 -22.55 -5.18
N ALA A 202 4.67 -23.24 -5.88
CA ALA A 202 3.44 -22.67 -6.45
C ALA A 202 2.58 -21.90 -5.43
N HIS A 203 2.49 -22.37 -4.19
CA HIS A 203 1.65 -21.75 -3.16
C HIS A 203 2.13 -20.36 -2.68
N GLU A 204 3.43 -20.04 -2.86
CA GLU A 204 3.98 -18.71 -2.60
C GLU A 204 3.72 -17.73 -3.75
N VAL A 205 3.72 -18.22 -4.99
CA VAL A 205 3.63 -17.38 -6.21
C VAL A 205 2.20 -17.26 -6.76
N VAL A 206 1.24 -18.09 -6.37
CA VAL A 206 -0.15 -18.01 -6.84
C VAL A 206 -0.98 -17.03 -6.01
N GLY A 207 -1.53 -16.01 -6.67
CA GLY A 207 -2.58 -15.13 -6.16
C GLY A 207 -3.97 -15.47 -6.72
N THR A 208 -4.98 -14.70 -6.31
CA THR A 208 -6.39 -14.84 -6.74
C THR A 208 -6.66 -14.36 -8.17
N GLY A 209 -5.75 -13.58 -8.76
CA GLY A 209 -5.90 -13.07 -10.13
C GLY A 209 -7.18 -12.24 -10.30
N THR A 210 -8.13 -12.74 -11.10
CA THR A 210 -9.44 -12.13 -11.37
C THR A 210 -10.44 -12.27 -10.22
N GLY A 211 -9.99 -12.35 -8.97
CA GLY A 211 -10.86 -12.50 -7.79
C GLY A 211 -11.42 -13.90 -7.57
N ILE A 212 -10.73 -14.97 -8.01
CA ILE A 212 -11.18 -16.35 -7.71
C ILE A 212 -11.19 -16.62 -6.20
N ASP A 213 -12.07 -17.51 -5.77
CA ASP A 213 -12.24 -17.94 -4.38
C ASP A 213 -11.08 -18.84 -3.91
N GLU A 214 -11.14 -19.32 -2.66
CA GLU A 214 -10.09 -20.19 -2.12
C GLU A 214 -10.04 -21.57 -2.82
N SER A 215 -11.17 -22.09 -3.32
CA SER A 215 -11.18 -23.36 -4.07
C SER A 215 -10.52 -23.21 -5.44
N GLY A 216 -10.86 -22.16 -6.20
CA GLY A 216 -10.18 -21.79 -7.45
C GLY A 216 -8.70 -21.48 -7.23
N ARG A 217 -8.35 -20.83 -6.10
CA ARG A 217 -6.95 -20.57 -5.74
C ARG A 217 -6.19 -21.87 -5.45
N ALA A 218 -6.79 -22.82 -4.73
CA ALA A 218 -6.19 -24.13 -4.47
C ALA A 218 -5.98 -24.93 -5.76
N HIS A 219 -6.98 -24.95 -6.67
CA HIS A 219 -6.84 -25.55 -7.99
C HIS A 219 -5.67 -24.90 -8.77
N LYS A 220 -5.62 -23.56 -8.81
CA LYS A 220 -4.54 -22.80 -9.48
C LYS A 220 -3.15 -23.08 -8.91
N VAL A 221 -3.03 -23.32 -7.60
CA VAL A 221 -1.78 -23.80 -6.97
C VAL A 221 -1.38 -25.17 -7.54
N THR A 222 -2.30 -26.14 -7.55
CA THR A 222 -2.06 -27.49 -8.11
C THR A 222 -1.67 -27.44 -9.59
N THR A 223 -2.29 -26.56 -10.38
CA THR A 223 -2.02 -26.37 -11.81
C THR A 223 -0.62 -25.81 -12.05
N VAL A 224 -0.22 -24.76 -11.33
CA VAL A 224 1.16 -24.21 -11.41
C VAL A 224 2.19 -25.22 -10.90
N ASP A 225 1.88 -25.96 -9.84
CA ASP A 225 2.75 -26.99 -9.27
C ASP A 225 2.99 -28.17 -10.24
N ARG A 226 1.94 -28.60 -10.96
CA ARG A 226 2.05 -29.58 -12.06
C ARG A 226 2.91 -29.04 -13.20
N ALA A 227 2.67 -27.79 -13.63
CA ALA A 227 3.45 -27.14 -14.69
C ALA A 227 4.95 -27.06 -14.33
N LEU A 228 5.29 -26.61 -13.13
CA LEU A 228 6.67 -26.52 -12.64
C LEU A 228 7.38 -27.88 -12.66
N ARG A 229 6.72 -28.95 -12.18
CA ARG A 229 7.25 -30.33 -12.26
C ARG A 229 7.48 -30.77 -13.71
N ARG A 230 6.52 -30.53 -14.60
CA ARG A 230 6.55 -30.93 -16.02
C ARG A 230 7.63 -30.20 -16.83
N ALA A 231 7.91 -28.94 -16.49
CA ALA A 231 9.00 -28.19 -17.10
C ALA A 231 10.38 -28.66 -16.60
N GLY A 232 10.50 -28.99 -15.30
CA GLY A 232 11.71 -29.57 -14.73
C GLY A 232 12.95 -28.69 -14.96
N SER A 233 14.07 -29.29 -15.36
CA SER A 233 15.31 -28.58 -15.67
C SER A 233 15.26 -27.70 -16.93
N ARG A 234 14.25 -27.88 -17.81
CA ARG A 234 14.10 -27.07 -19.04
C ARG A 234 13.91 -25.58 -18.74
N VAL A 235 13.48 -25.23 -17.53
CA VAL A 235 13.36 -23.84 -17.10
C VAL A 235 14.70 -23.10 -16.97
N GLY A 236 15.85 -23.76 -17.11
CA GLY A 236 17.17 -23.12 -17.02
C GLY A 236 17.38 -22.02 -18.06
N ALA A 237 17.10 -22.31 -19.34
CA ALA A 237 17.27 -21.34 -20.42
C ALA A 237 16.02 -20.46 -20.64
N PRO A 238 16.14 -19.17 -21.01
CA PRO A 238 14.99 -18.27 -21.12
C PRO A 238 13.95 -18.70 -22.14
N PHE A 239 14.36 -19.10 -23.35
CA PHE A 239 13.43 -19.55 -24.40
C PHE A 239 12.81 -20.91 -24.05
N ASP A 240 13.60 -21.89 -23.58
CA ASP A 240 13.05 -23.18 -23.12
C ASP A 240 12.02 -22.99 -21.98
N ARG A 241 12.22 -22.00 -21.08
CA ARG A 241 11.26 -21.61 -20.03
C ARG A 241 9.98 -20.99 -20.61
N LEU A 242 10.09 -20.08 -21.58
CA LEU A 242 8.94 -19.47 -22.26
C LEU A 242 8.15 -20.52 -23.06
N THR A 243 8.84 -21.43 -23.74
CA THR A 243 8.23 -22.54 -24.49
C THR A 243 7.48 -23.50 -23.57
N ALA A 244 8.05 -23.89 -22.44
CA ALA A 244 7.41 -24.84 -21.53
C ALA A 244 6.30 -24.21 -20.66
N LEU A 245 6.50 -22.99 -20.14
CA LEU A 245 5.68 -22.40 -19.07
C LEU A 245 5.09 -21.01 -19.39
N GLY A 246 5.42 -20.43 -20.54
CA GLY A 246 5.06 -19.07 -20.92
C GLY A 246 3.78 -18.96 -21.73
N SER A 247 3.79 -18.02 -22.66
CA SER A 247 2.78 -17.80 -23.69
C SER A 247 3.37 -16.90 -24.77
N ALA A 248 2.71 -16.77 -25.92
CA ALA A 248 3.20 -15.91 -26.99
C ALA A 248 3.18 -14.43 -26.58
N CYS A 249 2.13 -13.96 -25.90
CA CYS A 249 2.09 -12.58 -25.39
C CYS A 249 3.15 -12.32 -24.30
N ALA A 250 3.48 -13.30 -23.44
CA ALA A 250 4.57 -13.17 -22.48
C ALA A 250 5.96 -13.14 -23.15
N ALA A 251 6.17 -13.93 -24.20
CA ALA A 251 7.40 -13.91 -24.99
C ALA A 251 7.56 -12.61 -25.78
N ALA A 252 6.49 -12.11 -26.41
CA ALA A 252 6.47 -10.80 -27.06
C ALA A 252 6.71 -9.66 -26.06
N THR A 253 6.06 -9.69 -24.90
CA THR A 253 6.35 -8.74 -23.82
C THR A 253 7.84 -8.77 -23.47
N ALA A 254 8.44 -9.95 -23.25
CA ALA A 254 9.86 -10.05 -22.94
C ALA A 254 10.77 -9.46 -24.04
N GLY A 255 10.43 -9.67 -25.32
CA GLY A 255 11.12 -9.05 -26.46
C GLY A 255 11.03 -7.53 -26.46
N PHE A 256 9.83 -7.00 -26.22
CA PHE A 256 9.55 -5.57 -26.10
C PHE A 256 10.35 -4.93 -24.96
N LEU A 257 10.40 -5.55 -23.77
CA LEU A 257 11.20 -5.04 -22.65
C LEU A 257 12.70 -5.01 -22.96
N VAL A 258 13.21 -6.07 -23.62
CA VAL A 258 14.63 -6.16 -23.96
C VAL A 258 15.00 -5.13 -25.03
N GLN A 259 14.19 -4.96 -26.07
CA GLN A 259 14.46 -3.99 -27.13
C GLN A 259 14.44 -2.55 -26.59
N ALA A 260 13.41 -2.19 -25.82
CA ALA A 260 13.31 -0.90 -25.14
C ALA A 260 14.54 -0.58 -24.26
N ALA A 261 15.16 -1.59 -23.65
CA ALA A 261 16.32 -1.41 -22.79
C ALA A 261 17.67 -1.31 -23.54
N VAL A 262 17.76 -1.81 -24.79
CA VAL A 262 18.99 -1.79 -25.62
C VAL A 262 19.00 -0.67 -26.67
N ARG A 263 17.84 -0.12 -27.07
CA ARG A 263 17.76 0.92 -28.09
C ARG A 263 18.32 2.24 -27.55
N ILE A 264 19.37 2.73 -28.20
CA ILE A 264 19.96 4.06 -27.98
C ILE A 264 19.67 4.88 -29.25
N ASP A 265 19.25 6.14 -29.10
CA ASP A 265 19.00 7.05 -30.21
C ASP A 265 20.30 7.59 -30.83
N ALA A 266 20.18 8.27 -31.98
CA ALA A 266 21.32 8.82 -32.71
C ALA A 266 22.09 9.93 -31.94
N GLY A 267 21.51 10.46 -30.86
CA GLY A 267 22.16 11.41 -29.94
C GLY A 267 22.85 10.74 -28.75
N GLY A 268 22.88 9.41 -28.69
CA GLY A 268 23.49 8.64 -27.59
C GLY A 268 22.61 8.50 -26.34
N ALA A 269 21.36 8.98 -26.38
CA ALA A 269 20.42 8.89 -25.27
C ALA A 269 19.41 7.74 -25.48
N ARG A 270 18.91 7.13 -24.40
CA ARG A 270 17.84 6.11 -24.55
C ARG A 270 16.52 6.78 -24.92
N ARG A 271 15.79 6.17 -25.86
CA ARG A 271 14.36 6.37 -26.11
C ARG A 271 13.60 5.10 -25.73
N GLY A 272 12.30 5.22 -25.49
CA GLY A 272 11.48 4.09 -25.03
C GLY A 272 11.78 3.66 -23.59
N LEU A 273 11.90 4.61 -22.68
CA LEU A 273 12.14 4.39 -21.26
C LEU A 273 11.09 3.45 -20.64
N LEU A 274 11.52 2.34 -20.03
CA LEU A 274 10.61 1.26 -19.64
C LEU A 274 10.08 1.35 -18.20
N VAL A 275 8.80 1.00 -17.97
CA VAL A 275 8.12 1.14 -16.66
C VAL A 275 7.41 -0.17 -16.14
N CYS A 276 8.09 -1.07 -15.39
CA CYS A 276 7.60 -2.32 -14.71
C CYS A 276 7.97 -2.54 -13.18
N ARG A 277 7.02 -2.57 -12.22
CA ARG A 277 7.26 -2.29 -10.77
C ARG A 277 8.02 -3.33 -9.94
N GLY A 278 9.12 -2.89 -9.30
CA GLY A 278 9.42 -3.36 -7.94
C GLY A 278 10.82 -3.15 -7.35
N ALA A 279 11.16 -1.94 -6.89
CA ALA A 279 12.30 -1.72 -5.99
C ALA A 279 11.85 -1.59 -4.52
N ARG A 280 12.11 -2.63 -3.72
CA ARG A 280 12.39 -2.55 -2.28
C ARG A 280 13.65 -3.38 -2.05
N GLY A 281 14.80 -2.73 -1.90
CA GLY A 281 16.12 -3.36 -1.75
C GLY A 281 17.23 -2.32 -1.92
N PRO A 282 18.37 -2.43 -1.20
CA PRO A 282 19.36 -1.37 -1.14
C PRO A 282 20.30 -1.36 -2.35
N ARG A 283 20.51 -0.16 -2.93
CA ARG A 283 21.46 0.23 -4.00
C ARG A 283 21.43 -0.60 -5.30
N PRO A 284 21.55 0.02 -6.48
CA PRO A 284 21.79 -0.74 -7.71
C PRO A 284 23.13 -1.48 -7.59
N ARG A 285 23.09 -2.82 -7.70
CA ARG A 285 24.29 -3.65 -7.91
C ARG A 285 24.73 -3.54 -9.37
N PRO A 286 26.03 -3.56 -9.68
CA PRO A 286 26.50 -3.59 -11.07
C PRO A 286 25.94 -4.83 -11.80
N GLY A 287 25.48 -4.65 -13.05
CA GLY A 287 25.10 -5.77 -13.93
C GLY A 287 23.60 -6.07 -14.09
N ARG A 288 22.67 -5.15 -13.75
CA ARG A 288 21.24 -5.29 -14.12
C ARG A 288 20.71 -4.06 -14.87
N PRO A 289 20.00 -4.25 -16.00
CA PRO A 289 19.60 -3.15 -16.88
C PRO A 289 18.43 -2.30 -16.37
N ALA A 290 18.24 -1.17 -17.05
CA ALA A 290 17.30 -0.10 -16.68
C ALA A 290 15.83 -0.49 -16.91
N VAL A 291 15.09 -0.70 -15.83
CA VAL A 291 13.63 -0.92 -15.84
C VAL A 291 13.03 -0.17 -14.65
N VAL A 292 12.19 0.85 -14.89
CA VAL A 292 11.34 1.48 -13.86
C VAL A 292 10.02 0.71 -13.74
N ALA A 293 8.85 1.32 -13.52
CA ALA A 293 8.04 1.18 -12.29
C ALA A 293 6.57 0.64 -12.25
N GLY A 294 5.92 0.02 -13.27
CA GLY A 294 4.44 -0.18 -13.40
C GLY A 294 3.72 -1.43 -12.79
N ARG A 295 2.44 -1.32 -12.41
CA ARG A 295 1.69 -2.28 -11.55
C ARG A 295 1.03 -3.43 -12.33
N ALA A 296 1.67 -4.60 -12.45
CA ALA A 296 0.96 -5.84 -12.83
C ALA A 296 0.00 -6.28 -11.70
N CYS A 297 -1.23 -6.68 -12.06
CA CYS A 297 -2.20 -7.22 -11.11
C CYS A 297 -1.77 -8.63 -10.67
N LEU A 298 -1.37 -8.82 -9.40
CA LEU A 298 -1.31 -10.12 -8.69
C LEU A 298 -0.80 -9.95 -7.25
N ASP A 299 -1.64 -10.28 -6.27
CA ASP A 299 -1.39 -10.08 -4.83
C ASP A 299 -0.09 -10.72 -4.29
N ARG A 300 0.07 -12.04 -4.47
CA ARG A 300 1.18 -12.81 -3.88
C ARG A 300 2.39 -12.91 -4.80
N THR A 301 2.18 -13.08 -6.11
CA THR A 301 3.25 -13.26 -7.11
C THR A 301 4.26 -12.13 -7.06
N GLY A 302 3.79 -10.87 -7.05
CA GLY A 302 4.65 -9.71 -6.91
C GLY A 302 5.27 -9.56 -5.52
N ALA A 303 4.59 -10.01 -4.45
CA ALA A 303 5.12 -9.96 -3.09
C ALA A 303 6.28 -10.95 -2.88
N ALA A 304 6.11 -12.21 -3.28
CA ALA A 304 7.12 -13.26 -3.19
C ALA A 304 8.36 -12.93 -4.05
N ALA A 305 8.14 -12.44 -5.29
CA ALA A 305 9.23 -12.00 -6.14
C ALA A 305 10.07 -10.87 -5.51
N ARG A 306 9.41 -9.83 -4.97
CA ARG A 306 10.09 -8.73 -4.26
C ARG A 306 10.83 -9.22 -3.01
N ALA A 307 10.25 -10.11 -2.22
CA ALA A 307 10.88 -10.65 -1.02
C ALA A 307 12.13 -11.50 -1.33
N ARG A 308 12.12 -12.27 -2.42
CA ARG A 308 13.25 -13.09 -2.86
C ARG A 308 14.37 -12.23 -3.46
N LEU A 309 14.03 -11.27 -4.33
CA LEU A 309 14.99 -10.35 -4.96
C LEU A 309 15.67 -9.38 -3.96
N ALA A 310 15.07 -9.17 -2.79
CA ALA A 310 15.64 -8.34 -1.72
C ALA A 310 16.64 -9.07 -0.82
N ARG A 311 16.78 -10.40 -0.91
CA ARG A 311 17.75 -11.16 -0.09
C ARG A 311 19.16 -11.08 -0.72
N PRO A 312 20.24 -10.96 0.08
CA PRO A 312 21.58 -11.21 -0.41
C PRO A 312 21.74 -12.70 -0.75
N GLU A 313 22.41 -12.99 -1.87
CA GLU A 313 22.92 -14.33 -2.12
C GLU A 313 24.11 -14.57 -1.20
N THR A 314 24.03 -15.61 -0.38
CA THR A 314 25.21 -16.19 0.27
C THR A 314 25.95 -17.01 -0.78
N ASP A 315 27.19 -16.62 -1.08
CA ASP A 315 28.06 -17.34 -2.01
C ASP A 315 28.26 -18.79 -1.52
N PRO A 316 27.96 -19.83 -2.33
CA PRO A 316 28.23 -21.22 -1.96
C PRO A 316 29.73 -21.58 -1.89
N ARG A 317 30.65 -20.67 -2.26
CA ARG A 317 32.09 -20.91 -2.35
C ARG A 317 32.89 -20.49 -1.12
N SER A 318 32.50 -20.99 0.05
CA SER A 318 33.41 -21.11 1.20
C SER A 318 33.31 -22.50 1.82
N GLY A 319 34.00 -23.47 1.22
CA GLY A 319 34.09 -24.81 1.76
C GLY A 319 34.99 -24.85 2.99
N ALA A 320 34.41 -25.18 4.15
CA ALA A 320 35.14 -25.60 5.34
C ALA A 320 34.38 -26.78 5.97
N ALA A 321 34.98 -27.97 5.91
CA ALA A 321 34.45 -29.22 6.46
C ALA A 321 35.02 -29.44 7.91
N PRO A 322 34.68 -30.52 8.66
CA PRO A 322 34.08 -30.32 9.97
C PRO A 322 34.96 -30.74 11.17
N GLY A 323 34.82 -30.01 12.30
CA GLY A 323 35.48 -30.29 13.58
C GLY A 323 34.56 -30.96 14.62
N ARG A 324 35.02 -32.04 15.23
CA ARG A 324 34.26 -32.95 16.11
C ARG A 324 34.08 -32.45 17.56
N GLY A 325 32.91 -32.75 18.14
CA GLY A 325 32.76 -33.15 19.56
C GLY A 325 32.64 -32.01 20.60
N GLN A 326 31.98 -32.18 21.74
CA GLN A 326 31.43 -33.40 22.38
C GLN A 326 30.05 -33.13 23.02
N ARG A 327 29.29 -34.21 23.28
CA ARG A 327 28.04 -34.21 24.06
C ARG A 327 28.30 -33.90 25.54
N ARG A 328 27.32 -33.30 26.22
CA ARG A 328 26.94 -33.67 27.60
C ARG A 328 25.46 -33.42 27.84
N ASP A 329 24.87 -34.34 28.60
CA ASP A 329 23.42 -34.55 28.78
C ASP A 329 22.91 -33.87 30.08
N PRO A 330 21.60 -33.62 30.25
CA PRO A 330 21.09 -32.84 31.37
C PRO A 330 20.73 -33.72 32.58
N SER A 331 21.06 -33.26 33.79
CA SER A 331 20.25 -33.41 35.02
C SER A 331 21.07 -33.08 36.27
N ARG A 332 20.50 -32.25 37.15
CA ARG A 332 20.36 -32.47 38.61
C ARG A 332 19.81 -31.22 39.29
N ALA A 333 18.77 -31.41 40.08
CA ALA A 333 18.23 -30.39 40.98
C ALA A 333 18.72 -30.66 42.41
N ARG A 334 18.86 -29.59 43.22
CA ARG A 334 18.40 -29.43 44.63
C ARG A 334 19.25 -28.41 45.40
N ALA A 335 18.58 -27.58 46.21
CA ALA A 335 19.14 -26.81 47.34
C ALA A 335 19.15 -27.71 48.62
N PRO A 336 19.65 -27.31 49.83
CA PRO A 336 19.14 -26.17 50.63
C PRO A 336 20.14 -25.48 51.62
N CYS A 337 19.60 -24.64 52.53
CA CYS A 337 20.21 -23.97 53.70
C CYS A 337 21.25 -22.84 53.44
N GLY A 338 21.32 -21.76 54.24
CA GLY A 338 20.49 -21.34 55.39
C GLY A 338 20.81 -19.91 55.88
N GLN A 339 19.91 -19.40 56.73
CA GLN A 339 19.96 -18.25 57.65
C GLN A 339 21.31 -18.05 58.37
N ASP A 340 21.72 -16.88 58.90
CA ASP A 340 21.17 -15.50 58.93
C ASP A 340 22.35 -14.53 59.27
N GLY A 341 22.26 -13.20 59.32
CA GLY A 341 21.16 -12.26 59.09
C GLY A 341 21.22 -11.05 60.04
N ASP A 342 21.47 -9.83 59.53
CA ASP A 342 21.57 -8.58 60.34
C ASP A 342 20.51 -7.54 59.96
N ARG A 343 20.00 -6.82 60.96
CA ARG A 343 18.87 -5.88 60.84
C ARG A 343 19.38 -4.45 60.63
N ARG A 344 19.13 -3.88 59.46
CA ARG A 344 19.05 -2.41 59.32
C ARG A 344 17.70 -2.00 58.75
N HIS A 345 17.05 -1.09 59.47
CA HIS A 345 15.70 -0.61 59.19
C HIS A 345 15.69 0.28 57.93
N GLU A 346 14.96 -0.12 56.90
CA GLU A 346 14.39 0.82 55.92
C GLU A 346 12.88 0.57 55.71
N HIS A 347 12.12 1.65 55.54
CA HIS A 347 10.66 1.63 55.60
C HIS A 347 9.98 0.98 54.38
N PRO A 348 9.05 0.03 54.56
CA PRO A 348 8.16 -0.46 53.49
C PRO A 348 7.06 0.56 53.09
N ARG A 349 7.20 1.83 53.48
CA ARG A 349 6.23 2.92 53.26
C ARG A 349 6.62 3.90 52.15
N ARG A 350 7.54 3.58 51.23
CA ARG A 350 7.75 4.37 49.97
C ARG A 350 6.63 4.20 48.91
N THR A 351 5.40 4.11 49.41
CA THR A 351 4.12 4.58 48.86
C THR A 351 3.57 3.98 47.56
N LEU A 352 2.33 3.49 47.64
CA LEU A 352 1.43 3.36 46.48
C LEU A 352 1.22 4.68 45.71
N VAL A 353 1.44 5.83 46.38
CA VAL A 353 1.34 7.17 45.81
C VAL A 353 2.43 7.43 44.76
N SER A 354 3.69 7.04 45.01
CA SER A 354 4.78 7.17 44.03
C SER A 354 4.44 6.38 42.75
N ARG A 355 3.97 5.14 42.90
CA ARG A 355 3.56 4.25 41.81
C ARG A 355 2.29 4.71 41.07
N ARG A 356 1.38 5.45 41.73
CA ARG A 356 0.26 6.11 41.03
C ARG A 356 0.72 7.35 40.25
N ARG A 357 1.63 8.15 40.81
CA ARG A 357 2.20 9.33 40.15
C ARG A 357 3.02 8.95 38.91
N SER A 358 3.78 7.85 38.94
CA SER A 358 4.49 7.37 37.74
C SER A 358 3.53 6.93 36.62
N VAL A 359 2.49 6.14 36.93
CA VAL A 359 1.49 5.71 35.92
C VAL A 359 0.72 6.90 35.32
N LEU A 360 0.37 7.91 36.12
CA LEU A 360 -0.29 9.11 35.61
C LEU A 360 0.64 9.91 34.69
N ARG A 361 1.91 10.10 35.08
CA ARG A 361 2.93 10.78 34.27
C ARG A 361 3.20 10.06 32.96
N ASP A 362 3.49 8.76 33.02
CA ASP A 362 3.77 7.96 31.81
C ASP A 362 2.53 7.84 30.92
N GLY A 363 1.33 7.76 31.49
CA GLY A 363 0.07 7.82 30.74
C GLY A 363 -0.11 9.15 30.01
N MET A 364 0.21 10.27 30.66
CA MET A 364 0.16 11.59 30.03
C MET A 364 1.22 11.75 28.93
N LEU A 365 2.47 11.32 29.17
CA LEU A 365 3.55 11.34 28.18
C LEU A 365 3.19 10.49 26.95
N MET A 366 2.68 9.27 27.17
CA MET A 366 2.17 8.40 26.10
C MET A 366 1.02 9.06 25.33
N SER A 367 0.07 9.67 26.03
CA SER A 367 -1.10 10.32 25.40
C SER A 367 -0.70 11.52 24.55
N VAL A 368 0.08 12.46 25.10
CA VAL A 368 0.56 13.66 24.38
C VAL A 368 1.46 13.27 23.20
N GLY A 369 2.42 12.37 23.39
CA GLY A 369 3.36 11.95 22.34
C GLY A 369 2.73 11.16 21.19
N THR A 370 1.58 10.51 21.45
CA THR A 370 0.79 9.78 20.44
C THR A 370 -0.22 10.68 19.72
N LEU A 371 -0.96 11.50 20.47
CA LEU A 371 -2.11 12.26 19.95
C LEU A 371 -1.76 13.68 19.47
N THR A 372 -0.52 14.14 19.69
CA THR A 372 -0.05 15.47 19.30
C THR A 372 1.35 15.42 18.67
N VAL A 373 1.70 16.51 17.98
CA VAL A 373 3.03 16.74 17.42
C VAL A 373 4.07 17.11 18.50
N LEU A 374 3.63 17.54 19.68
CA LEU A 374 4.48 18.13 20.72
C LEU A 374 5.60 17.16 21.16
N PRO A 375 6.87 17.61 21.18
CA PRO A 375 7.97 16.78 21.64
C PRO A 375 7.88 16.59 23.16
N VAL A 376 7.67 15.35 23.58
CA VAL A 376 7.66 14.95 25.00
C VAL A 376 8.65 13.80 25.24
N PRO A 377 9.24 13.69 26.44
CA PRO A 377 10.05 12.53 26.80
C PRO A 377 9.28 11.22 26.65
N ALA A 378 9.98 10.14 26.26
CA ALA A 378 9.38 8.82 26.24
C ALA A 378 8.90 8.41 27.66
N PRO A 379 7.75 7.73 27.78
CA PRO A 379 7.29 7.18 29.06
C PRO A 379 8.26 6.13 29.60
N SER A 380 8.43 6.06 30.93
CA SER A 380 9.42 5.16 31.54
C SER A 380 9.05 3.68 31.42
N VAL A 381 7.75 3.37 31.40
CA VAL A 381 7.19 2.03 31.17
C VAL A 381 5.95 2.16 30.28
N VAL A 382 5.78 1.24 29.32
CA VAL A 382 4.54 1.10 28.54
C VAL A 382 3.90 -0.24 28.86
N ASP A 383 2.97 -0.25 29.81
CA ASP A 383 2.14 -1.41 30.15
C ASP A 383 0.65 -1.15 29.85
N ARG A 384 -0.19 -2.17 30.00
CA ARG A 384 -1.64 -2.05 29.74
C ARG A 384 -2.35 -1.02 30.63
N ARG A 385 -1.79 -0.69 31.80
CA ARG A 385 -2.36 0.29 32.74
C ARG A 385 -1.96 1.71 32.35
N VAL A 386 -0.71 1.92 31.93
CA VAL A 386 -0.25 3.16 31.30
C VAL A 386 -1.04 3.43 30.02
N ALA A 387 -1.21 2.43 29.16
CA ALA A 387 -2.01 2.53 27.93
C ALA A 387 -3.48 2.93 28.21
N GLY A 388 -4.15 2.27 29.17
CA GLY A 388 -5.51 2.65 29.56
C GLY A 388 -5.61 4.04 30.20
N THR A 389 -4.58 4.45 30.94
CA THR A 389 -4.49 5.81 31.51
C THR A 389 -4.28 6.85 30.41
N ALA A 390 -3.47 6.56 29.39
CA ALA A 390 -3.27 7.42 28.23
C ALA A 390 -4.56 7.67 27.44
N MET A 391 -5.42 6.64 27.30
CA MET A 391 -6.75 6.79 26.69
C MET A 391 -7.68 7.65 27.55
N VAL A 392 -7.71 7.43 28.87
CA VAL A 392 -8.50 8.26 29.82
C VAL A 392 -8.08 9.73 29.81
N LEU A 393 -6.78 10.01 29.65
CA LEU A 393 -6.23 11.37 29.59
C LEU A 393 -6.29 12.03 28.20
N ALA A 394 -6.77 11.33 27.17
CA ALA A 394 -6.74 11.82 25.78
C ALA A 394 -7.37 13.21 25.56
N PRO A 395 -8.53 13.57 26.17
CA PRO A 395 -9.06 14.93 26.06
C PRO A 395 -8.10 15.98 26.59
N LEU A 396 -7.51 15.75 27.77
CA LEU A 396 -6.56 16.66 28.42
C LEU A 396 -5.26 16.79 27.61
N ALA A 397 -4.78 15.69 27.04
CA ALA A 397 -3.62 15.69 26.14
C ALA A 397 -3.86 16.51 24.85
N SER A 398 -5.12 16.64 24.42
CA SER A 398 -5.51 17.44 23.24
C SER A 398 -5.86 18.90 23.52
N LEU A 399 -5.82 19.36 24.78
CA LEU A 399 -6.06 20.78 25.13
C LEU A 399 -5.19 21.77 24.31
N PRO A 400 -3.89 21.54 24.07
CA PRO A 400 -3.09 22.44 23.24
C PRO A 400 -3.61 22.55 21.80
N LEU A 401 -4.16 21.47 21.23
CA LEU A 401 -4.75 21.49 19.88
C LEU A 401 -6.07 22.26 19.85
N ALA A 402 -6.91 22.09 20.87
CA ALA A 402 -8.15 22.86 21.01
C ALA A 402 -7.87 24.36 21.17
N VAL A 403 -6.86 24.73 21.97
CA VAL A 403 -6.41 26.12 22.14
C VAL A 403 -5.85 26.70 20.83
N VAL A 404 -4.99 25.97 20.12
CA VAL A 404 -4.46 26.44 18.82
C VAL A 404 -5.59 26.64 17.81
N ALA A 405 -6.54 25.71 17.71
CA ALA A 405 -7.69 25.85 16.80
C ALA A 405 -8.56 27.06 17.16
N ALA A 406 -8.84 27.25 18.45
CA ALA A 406 -9.58 28.41 18.97
C ALA A 406 -8.85 29.74 18.67
N LEU A 407 -7.53 29.80 18.84
CA LEU A 407 -6.71 30.97 18.52
C LEU A 407 -6.68 31.27 17.01
N VAL A 408 -6.65 30.24 16.15
CA VAL A 408 -6.75 30.42 14.69
C VAL A 408 -8.12 30.99 14.31
N VAL A 409 -9.20 30.52 14.94
CA VAL A 409 -10.54 31.11 14.74
C VAL A 409 -10.58 32.57 15.19
N LEU A 410 -10.09 32.88 16.40
CA LEU A 410 -10.04 34.26 16.93
C LEU A 410 -9.20 35.20 16.06
N ALA A 411 -8.06 34.73 15.55
CA ALA A 411 -7.22 35.50 14.63
C ALA A 411 -7.93 35.71 13.30
N GLY A 412 -8.53 34.67 12.72
CA GLY A 412 -9.26 34.76 11.45
C GLY A 412 -10.45 35.72 11.51
N THR A 413 -11.24 35.71 12.58
CA THR A 413 -12.32 36.69 12.78
C THR A 413 -11.78 38.09 13.05
N GLY A 414 -10.74 38.23 13.88
CA GLY A 414 -10.11 39.52 14.20
C GLY A 414 -9.45 40.22 12.99
N PHE A 415 -8.92 39.45 12.03
CA PHE A 415 -8.38 39.96 10.77
C PHE A 415 -9.43 40.06 9.63
N GLY A 416 -10.70 39.71 9.87
CA GLY A 416 -11.75 39.76 8.86
C GLY A 416 -11.58 38.75 7.71
N LEU A 417 -10.91 37.62 7.95
CA LEU A 417 -10.73 36.57 6.93
C LEU A 417 -12.07 35.88 6.60
N PRO A 418 -12.28 35.41 5.36
CA PRO A 418 -13.45 34.62 5.01
C PRO A 418 -13.62 33.41 5.94
N THR A 419 -14.85 33.13 6.36
CA THR A 419 -15.14 32.08 7.36
C THR A 419 -14.67 30.70 6.93
N SER A 420 -14.72 30.41 5.62
CA SER A 420 -14.17 29.20 5.00
C SER A 420 -12.65 29.11 5.13
N VAL A 421 -11.91 30.21 4.90
CA VAL A 421 -10.44 30.27 5.06
C VAL A 421 -10.05 30.07 6.52
N THR A 422 -10.75 30.74 7.44
CA THR A 422 -10.58 30.58 8.89
C THR A 422 -10.84 29.13 9.34
N ALA A 423 -11.89 28.50 8.82
CA ALA A 423 -12.21 27.10 9.11
C ALA A 423 -11.16 26.12 8.55
N VAL A 424 -10.72 26.29 7.29
CA VAL A 424 -9.64 25.48 6.70
C VAL A 424 -8.35 25.61 7.51
N ALA A 425 -7.97 26.83 7.93
CA ALA A 425 -6.79 27.06 8.74
C ALA A 425 -6.89 26.36 10.12
N ALA A 426 -8.05 26.45 10.79
CA ALA A 426 -8.25 25.84 12.11
C ALA A 426 -8.26 24.31 12.05
N ILE A 427 -8.98 23.69 11.10
CA ILE A 427 -8.98 22.24 10.89
C ILE A 427 -7.59 21.76 10.46
N GLY A 428 -6.92 22.48 9.56
CA GLY A 428 -5.54 22.22 9.14
C GLY A 428 -4.55 22.24 10.31
N ALA A 429 -4.68 23.19 11.24
CA ALA A 429 -3.85 23.27 12.43
C ALA A 429 -4.06 22.06 13.38
N VAL A 430 -5.29 21.56 13.52
CA VAL A 430 -5.57 20.33 14.28
C VAL A 430 -4.98 19.10 13.57
N ALA A 431 -5.12 19.01 12.25
CA ALA A 431 -4.57 17.91 11.45
C ALA A 431 -3.04 17.85 11.56
N LEU A 432 -2.34 18.96 11.27
CA LEU A 432 -0.88 19.08 11.42
C LEU A 432 -0.44 18.84 12.87
N GLY A 433 -1.15 19.45 13.83
CA GLY A 433 -0.89 19.31 15.26
C GLY A 433 -1.09 17.89 15.82
N SER A 434 -1.79 17.01 15.09
CA SER A 434 -1.95 15.57 15.37
C SER A 434 -1.22 14.67 14.36
N ARG A 435 -0.30 15.24 13.57
CA ARG A 435 0.48 14.58 12.50
C ARG A 435 -0.38 13.83 11.46
N GLY A 436 -1.64 14.21 11.29
CA GLY A 436 -2.60 13.52 10.41
C GLY A 436 -3.03 12.12 10.88
N LEU A 437 -2.62 11.67 12.08
CA LEU A 437 -2.81 10.29 12.56
C LEU A 437 -4.25 9.78 12.46
N HIS A 438 -5.23 10.62 12.81
CA HIS A 438 -6.63 10.24 12.81
C HIS A 438 -7.26 10.26 11.41
N LEU A 439 -6.77 11.14 10.53
CA LEU A 439 -7.17 11.20 9.12
C LEU A 439 -6.63 9.97 8.35
N ASP A 440 -5.36 9.63 8.57
CA ASP A 440 -4.75 8.37 8.08
C ASP A 440 -5.61 7.17 8.51
N GLY A 441 -5.96 7.10 9.81
CA GLY A 441 -6.84 6.07 10.35
C GLY A 441 -8.25 6.05 9.75
N LEU A 442 -8.84 7.21 9.47
CA LEU A 442 -10.15 7.34 8.79
C LEU A 442 -10.10 6.80 7.36
N GLY A 443 -9.04 7.14 6.61
CA GLY A 443 -8.83 6.66 5.25
C GLY A 443 -8.68 5.14 5.22
N ASP A 444 -7.77 4.60 6.04
CA ASP A 444 -7.52 3.16 6.17
C ASP A 444 -8.80 2.39 6.53
N VAL A 445 -9.58 2.87 7.50
CA VAL A 445 -10.83 2.22 7.92
C VAL A 445 -11.87 2.21 6.80
N ALA A 446 -11.98 3.30 6.03
CA ALA A 446 -12.91 3.36 4.90
C ALA A 446 -12.53 2.35 3.80
N ASP A 447 -11.26 2.31 3.39
CA ASP A 447 -10.78 1.33 2.41
C ASP A 447 -10.87 -0.10 2.95
N GLY A 448 -10.54 -0.33 4.23
CA GLY A 448 -10.70 -1.63 4.90
C GLY A 448 -12.15 -2.12 4.95
N LEU A 449 -13.11 -1.22 5.16
CA LEU A 449 -14.54 -1.55 5.15
C LEU A 449 -15.06 -1.83 3.73
N ALA A 450 -14.54 -1.15 2.71
CA ALA A 450 -14.97 -1.25 1.32
C ALA A 450 -14.31 -2.39 0.53
N ALA A 451 -13.05 -2.73 0.81
CA ALA A 451 -12.24 -3.58 -0.07
C ALA A 451 -12.62 -5.07 -0.11
N SER A 452 -13.16 -5.64 0.97
CA SER A 452 -13.56 -7.06 1.00
C SER A 452 -14.42 -7.41 2.21
N TYR A 453 -15.28 -8.43 2.08
CA TYR A 453 -15.94 -9.02 3.24
C TYR A 453 -15.03 -9.92 4.10
N ASP A 454 -13.85 -10.34 3.61
CA ASP A 454 -12.87 -11.07 4.43
C ASP A 454 -12.12 -10.16 5.44
N ARG A 455 -12.07 -10.60 6.70
CA ARG A 455 -11.37 -9.93 7.81
C ARG A 455 -9.87 -9.78 7.54
N LYS A 456 -9.20 -10.84 7.04
CA LYS A 456 -7.74 -10.82 6.86
C LYS A 456 -7.36 -9.84 5.77
N ARG A 457 -8.10 -9.82 4.66
CA ARG A 457 -7.91 -8.90 3.54
C ARG A 457 -8.21 -7.45 3.92
N ALA A 458 -9.31 -7.19 4.62
CA ALA A 458 -9.62 -5.86 5.13
C ALA A 458 -8.48 -5.31 6.02
N LEU A 459 -7.99 -6.13 6.96
CA LEU A 459 -6.85 -5.79 7.81
C LEU A 459 -5.49 -5.75 7.07
N GLU A 460 -5.38 -6.37 5.90
CA GLU A 460 -4.21 -6.22 5.02
C GLU A 460 -4.22 -4.84 4.36
N VAL A 461 -5.38 -4.40 3.86
CA VAL A 461 -5.58 -3.08 3.24
C VAL A 461 -5.26 -1.95 4.21
N MET A 462 -5.81 -2.00 5.44
CA MET A 462 -5.52 -1.08 6.57
C MET A 462 -4.07 -1.17 7.13
N ARG A 463 -3.12 -1.63 6.32
CA ARG A 463 -1.68 -1.71 6.65
C ARG A 463 -0.81 -1.39 5.44
N ARG A 464 -1.40 -1.21 4.27
CA ARG A 464 -0.70 -0.71 3.09
C ARG A 464 -0.78 0.81 3.17
N GLY A 465 0.35 1.50 3.24
CA GLY A 465 0.39 2.97 3.24
C GLY A 465 0.09 3.60 1.87
N ASP A 466 -0.86 3.03 1.12
CA ASP A 466 -1.47 3.63 -0.06
C ASP A 466 -2.99 3.78 0.16
N VAL A 467 -3.44 5.02 0.34
CA VAL A 467 -4.87 5.36 0.49
C VAL A 467 -5.60 4.99 -0.81
N GLY A 468 -6.68 4.23 -0.67
CA GLY A 468 -7.53 3.81 -1.78
C GLY A 468 -8.66 4.80 -2.07
N PRO A 469 -9.49 4.51 -3.10
CA PRO A 469 -10.55 5.44 -3.50
C PRO A 469 -11.60 5.69 -2.43
N SER A 470 -11.90 4.69 -1.57
CA SER A 470 -12.89 4.87 -0.50
C SER A 470 -12.32 5.69 0.65
N GLY A 471 -11.02 5.56 0.95
CA GLY A 471 -10.30 6.43 1.87
C GLY A 471 -10.27 7.87 1.39
N VAL A 472 -9.90 8.13 0.13
CA VAL A 472 -9.88 9.47 -0.46
C VAL A 472 -11.27 10.12 -0.42
N VAL A 473 -12.32 9.44 -0.90
CA VAL A 473 -13.69 9.97 -0.88
C VAL A 473 -14.15 10.26 0.55
N THR A 474 -13.88 9.36 1.50
CA THR A 474 -14.24 9.55 2.91
C THR A 474 -13.52 10.76 3.53
N LEU A 475 -12.22 10.91 3.26
CA LEU A 475 -11.42 12.02 3.73
C LEU A 475 -11.92 13.36 3.18
N VAL A 476 -12.22 13.42 1.88
CA VAL A 476 -12.78 14.63 1.25
C VAL A 476 -14.14 14.98 1.87
N LEU A 477 -15.05 14.03 2.00
CA LEU A 477 -16.38 14.28 2.58
C LEU A 477 -16.31 14.73 4.05
N VAL A 478 -15.46 14.09 4.87
CA VAL A 478 -15.33 14.46 6.29
C VAL A 478 -14.64 15.81 6.45
N LEU A 479 -13.55 16.09 5.72
CA LEU A 479 -12.88 17.38 5.80
C LEU A 479 -13.75 18.54 5.28
N LEU A 480 -14.48 18.34 4.17
CA LEU A 480 -15.45 19.33 3.69
C LEU A 480 -16.58 19.54 4.71
N GLY A 481 -17.09 18.48 5.34
CA GLY A 481 -18.08 18.57 6.41
C GLY A 481 -17.57 19.36 7.64
N GLN A 482 -16.34 19.08 8.09
CA GLN A 482 -15.71 19.79 9.21
C GLN A 482 -15.50 21.27 8.88
N VAL A 483 -15.00 21.59 7.69
CA VAL A 483 -14.77 22.97 7.23
C VAL A 483 -16.08 23.72 7.05
N ALA A 484 -17.10 23.12 6.43
CA ALA A 484 -18.40 23.77 6.23
C ALA A 484 -19.11 24.04 7.56
N ALA A 485 -19.17 23.06 8.47
CA ALA A 485 -19.76 23.22 9.79
C ALA A 485 -19.01 24.27 10.63
N LEU A 486 -17.67 24.24 10.63
CA LEU A 486 -16.90 25.27 11.35
C LEU A 486 -17.07 26.66 10.71
N ALA A 487 -17.10 26.78 9.38
CA ALA A 487 -17.33 28.07 8.71
C ALA A 487 -18.71 28.65 9.05
N ALA A 488 -19.75 27.81 9.17
CA ALA A 488 -21.07 28.23 9.64
C ALA A 488 -21.04 28.67 11.11
N ALA A 489 -20.40 27.91 12.00
CA ALA A 489 -20.25 28.32 13.41
C ALA A 489 -19.41 29.60 13.58
N VAL A 490 -18.40 29.83 12.73
CA VAL A 490 -17.66 31.10 12.70
C VAL A 490 -18.56 32.25 12.24
N ALA A 491 -19.42 32.03 11.25
CA ALA A 491 -20.40 33.03 10.78
C ALA A 491 -21.46 33.38 11.83
N SER A 492 -21.88 32.43 12.67
CA SER A 492 -22.79 32.68 13.80
C SER A 492 -22.10 33.18 15.08
N GLY A 493 -20.77 33.36 15.06
CA GLY A 493 -19.98 33.87 16.19
C GLY A 493 -19.64 32.81 17.27
N THR A 494 -20.11 31.57 17.13
CA THR A 494 -19.87 30.48 18.10
C THR A 494 -18.62 29.63 17.79
N GLY A 495 -17.96 29.88 16.65
CA GLY A 495 -16.90 29.03 16.09
C GLY A 495 -15.73 28.68 17.03
N VAL A 496 -15.36 29.58 17.94
CA VAL A 496 -14.32 29.34 18.97
C VAL A 496 -14.75 28.24 19.94
N ALA A 497 -15.99 28.31 20.42
CA ALA A 497 -16.56 27.34 21.34
C ALA A 497 -16.85 26.00 20.62
N ALA A 498 -17.33 26.07 19.38
CA ALA A 498 -17.59 24.91 18.54
C ALA A 498 -16.31 24.10 18.25
N VAL A 499 -15.22 24.75 17.79
CA VAL A 499 -13.98 24.04 17.45
C VAL A 499 -13.30 23.45 18.67
N ALA A 500 -13.24 24.18 19.79
CA ALA A 500 -12.67 23.67 21.03
C ALA A 500 -13.45 22.44 21.54
N THR A 501 -14.79 22.51 21.54
CA THR A 501 -15.66 21.40 21.95
C THR A 501 -15.47 20.18 21.05
N ALA A 502 -15.43 20.35 19.73
CA ALA A 502 -15.31 19.24 18.79
C ALA A 502 -13.95 18.55 18.79
N VAL A 503 -12.85 19.29 19.00
CA VAL A 503 -11.51 18.70 19.16
C VAL A 503 -11.45 17.84 20.42
N LEU A 504 -11.93 18.37 21.56
CA LEU A 504 -11.94 17.65 22.84
C LEU A 504 -12.89 16.45 22.83
N ALA A 505 -14.12 16.61 22.30
CA ALA A 505 -15.10 15.54 22.15
C ALA A 505 -14.57 14.39 21.27
N GLY A 506 -13.87 14.74 20.18
CA GLY A 506 -13.16 13.79 19.34
C GLY A 506 -12.23 12.88 20.13
N ARG A 507 -11.41 13.43 21.03
CA ARG A 507 -10.48 12.63 21.85
C ARG A 507 -11.17 11.96 23.05
N ALA A 508 -12.33 12.46 23.49
CA ALA A 508 -13.15 11.84 24.54
C ALA A 508 -13.81 10.50 24.13
N VAL A 509 -13.86 10.19 22.82
CA VAL A 509 -14.37 8.89 22.34
C VAL A 509 -13.39 7.73 22.57
N LEU A 510 -12.08 8.01 22.66
CA LEU A 510 -11.02 7.01 22.79
C LEU A 510 -11.20 6.11 24.04
N PRO A 511 -11.49 6.64 25.25
CA PRO A 511 -11.82 5.81 26.41
C PRO A 511 -13.01 4.87 26.18
N LEU A 512 -14.02 5.31 25.42
CA LEU A 512 -15.23 4.52 25.11
C LEU A 512 -14.90 3.37 24.14
N CYS A 513 -14.05 3.64 23.15
CA CYS A 513 -13.57 2.62 22.22
C CYS A 513 -12.62 1.60 22.86
N CYS A 514 -12.02 1.90 24.02
CA CYS A 514 -11.03 1.07 24.69
C CYS A 514 -11.56 0.34 25.95
N VAL A 515 -12.88 0.34 26.19
CA VAL A 515 -13.48 -0.36 27.34
C VAL A 515 -13.24 -1.86 27.31
N ARG A 516 -13.20 -2.49 28.50
CA ARG A 516 -12.83 -3.91 28.73
C ARG A 516 -13.47 -4.97 27.80
N ALA A 517 -14.65 -4.70 27.23
CA ALA A 517 -15.35 -5.61 26.32
C ALA A 517 -14.86 -5.54 24.85
N VAL A 518 -14.07 -4.52 24.47
CA VAL A 518 -13.62 -4.32 23.09
C VAL A 518 -12.33 -5.11 22.81
N PRO A 519 -12.33 -6.07 21.86
CA PRO A 519 -11.14 -6.82 21.51
C PRO A 519 -10.22 -6.03 20.55
N SER A 520 -8.94 -6.43 20.48
CA SER A 520 -8.03 -5.96 19.43
C SER A 520 -8.25 -6.74 18.13
N ALA A 521 -8.21 -6.06 16.99
CA ALA A 521 -8.30 -6.70 15.69
C ALA A 521 -7.01 -7.47 15.31
N ARG A 522 -5.86 -7.05 15.86
CA ARG A 522 -4.51 -7.58 15.60
C ARG A 522 -3.80 -7.94 16.93
N PRO A 523 -2.84 -8.88 16.95
CA PRO A 523 -2.08 -9.22 18.17
C PRO A 523 -1.05 -8.13 18.57
N GLU A 524 -0.69 -7.24 17.63
CA GLU A 524 0.37 -6.24 17.78
C GLU A 524 -0.12 -4.84 17.36
N GLY A 525 0.66 -3.82 17.70
CA GLY A 525 0.41 -2.41 17.35
C GLY A 525 -0.42 -1.65 18.39
N LEU A 526 -0.70 -0.37 18.13
CA LEU A 526 -1.34 0.54 19.09
C LEU A 526 -2.69 0.00 19.59
N GLY A 527 -3.54 -0.50 18.68
CA GLY A 527 -4.83 -1.11 19.04
C GLY A 527 -4.70 -2.28 20.03
N ALA A 528 -3.67 -3.12 19.89
CA ALA A 528 -3.42 -4.22 20.81
C ALA A 528 -2.98 -3.77 22.21
N ALA A 529 -2.28 -2.63 22.30
CA ALA A 529 -1.86 -2.04 23.57
C ALA A 529 -3.02 -1.44 24.37
N VAL A 530 -4.02 -0.85 23.70
CA VAL A 530 -5.12 -0.09 24.35
C VAL A 530 -6.46 -0.84 24.40
N ALA A 531 -6.72 -1.81 23.52
CA ALA A 531 -7.97 -2.57 23.50
C ALA A 531 -8.27 -3.25 24.85
N GLY A 532 -9.47 -3.02 25.38
CA GLY A 532 -9.90 -3.61 26.64
C GLY A 532 -9.17 -3.10 27.90
N THR A 533 -8.43 -1.99 27.82
CA THR A 533 -7.66 -1.46 28.97
C THR A 533 -8.45 -0.50 29.87
N VAL A 534 -9.51 0.13 29.36
CA VAL A 534 -10.25 1.15 30.11
C VAL A 534 -11.34 0.49 30.98
N PRO A 535 -11.38 0.74 32.29
CA PRO A 535 -12.47 0.27 33.15
C PRO A 535 -13.80 0.94 32.79
N PRO A 536 -14.93 0.21 32.71
CA PRO A 536 -16.24 0.81 32.40
C PRO A 536 -16.64 1.97 33.32
N ARG A 537 -16.24 1.93 34.61
CA ARG A 537 -16.46 3.04 35.55
C ARG A 537 -15.73 4.32 35.14
N ALA A 538 -14.49 4.22 34.64
CA ALA A 538 -13.72 5.38 34.18
C ALA A 538 -14.32 5.98 32.90
N ALA A 539 -14.78 5.13 31.97
CA ALA A 539 -15.53 5.57 30.79
C ALA A 539 -16.83 6.29 31.19
N ALA A 540 -17.61 5.72 32.12
CA ALA A 540 -18.84 6.35 32.61
C ALA A 540 -18.59 7.70 33.32
N THR A 541 -17.50 7.83 34.10
CA THR A 541 -17.11 9.12 34.69
C THR A 541 -16.78 10.14 33.59
N LEU A 542 -16.03 9.76 32.56
CA LEU A 542 -15.70 10.66 31.44
C LEU A 542 -16.92 11.07 30.61
N VAL A 543 -17.90 10.18 30.44
CA VAL A 543 -19.21 10.51 29.84
C VAL A 543 -19.89 11.57 30.69
N ALA A 544 -20.04 11.35 32.00
CA ALA A 544 -20.70 12.30 32.89
C ALA A 544 -19.99 13.67 32.93
N THR A 545 -18.66 13.71 33.07
CA THR A 545 -17.90 14.98 33.07
C THR A 545 -17.92 15.65 31.70
N GLY A 546 -17.91 14.87 30.61
CA GLY A 546 -18.01 15.39 29.25
C GLY A 546 -19.36 16.05 28.97
N LEU A 547 -20.46 15.42 29.38
CA LEU A 547 -21.81 15.99 29.24
C LEU A 547 -21.99 17.25 30.09
N LEU A 548 -21.50 17.26 31.35
CA LEU A 548 -21.53 18.46 32.19
C LEU A 548 -20.69 19.60 31.62
N ALA A 549 -19.49 19.33 31.10
CA ALA A 549 -18.67 20.33 30.44
C ALA A 549 -19.33 20.85 29.15
N ALA A 550 -19.94 19.96 28.36
CA ALA A 550 -20.65 20.31 27.14
C ALA A 550 -21.91 21.16 27.40
N ALA A 551 -22.59 20.96 28.54
CA ALA A 551 -23.72 21.79 28.95
C ALA A 551 -23.32 23.22 29.35
N ALA A 552 -22.04 23.46 29.62
CA ALA A 552 -21.48 24.75 30.01
C ALA A 552 -20.73 25.47 28.86
N VAL A 553 -20.87 25.01 27.61
CA VAL A 553 -20.18 25.61 26.46
C VAL A 553 -20.78 27.00 26.15
N PRO A 554 -19.98 28.09 26.18
CA PRO A 554 -20.48 29.43 25.92
C PRO A 554 -21.05 29.59 24.51
N GLY A 555 -22.08 30.43 24.37
CA GLY A 555 -22.73 30.72 23.07
C GLY A 555 -23.83 29.75 22.67
N PHE A 556 -24.07 28.67 23.42
CA PHE A 556 -25.13 27.70 23.14
C PHE A 556 -26.07 27.51 24.34
N ALA A 557 -27.33 27.15 24.07
CA ALA A 557 -28.21 26.66 25.15
C ALA A 557 -27.69 25.33 25.73
N TRP A 558 -27.91 25.12 27.03
CA TRP A 558 -27.32 24.05 27.87
C TRP A 558 -27.46 22.61 27.33
N TRP A 559 -28.39 22.35 26.41
CA TRP A 559 -28.65 21.01 25.86
C TRP A 559 -27.94 20.74 24.51
N HIS A 560 -27.52 21.77 23.77
CA HIS A 560 -26.90 21.58 22.44
C HIS A 560 -25.57 20.80 22.53
N GLY A 561 -24.68 21.19 23.44
CA GLY A 561 -23.42 20.50 23.67
C GLY A 561 -23.61 19.03 24.06
N PRO A 562 -24.43 18.71 25.09
CA PRO A 562 -24.75 17.33 25.44
C PRO A 562 -25.32 16.51 24.28
N VAL A 563 -26.26 17.07 23.49
CA VAL A 563 -26.81 16.41 22.30
C VAL A 563 -25.73 16.16 21.25
N ALA A 564 -24.88 17.14 20.95
CA ALA A 564 -23.76 17.00 20.01
C ALA A 564 -22.79 15.88 20.43
N LEU A 565 -22.41 15.82 21.72
CA LEU A 565 -21.55 14.74 22.25
C LEU A 565 -22.22 13.38 22.15
N LEU A 566 -23.50 13.26 22.52
CA LEU A 566 -24.25 12.00 22.44
C LEU A 566 -24.38 11.51 21.00
N LEU A 567 -24.68 12.38 20.04
CA LEU A 567 -24.74 12.04 18.62
C LEU A 567 -23.38 11.62 18.07
N GLY A 568 -22.30 12.35 18.40
CA GLY A 568 -20.93 12.00 18.00
C GLY A 568 -20.51 10.62 18.54
N TRP A 569 -20.74 10.37 19.82
CA TRP A 569 -20.44 9.07 20.45
C TRP A 569 -21.35 7.94 19.94
N ALA A 570 -22.61 8.21 19.60
CA ALA A 570 -23.49 7.21 18.97
C ALA A 570 -22.99 6.83 17.57
N CYS A 571 -22.59 7.80 16.75
CA CYS A 571 -22.01 7.56 15.41
C CYS A 571 -20.70 6.78 15.50
N ALA A 572 -19.79 7.18 16.39
CA ALA A 572 -18.56 6.44 16.64
C ALA A 572 -18.80 5.05 17.24
N GLY A 573 -19.84 4.88 18.08
CA GLY A 573 -20.28 3.59 18.60
C GLY A 573 -20.80 2.66 17.50
N ALA A 574 -21.54 3.19 16.52
CA ALA A 574 -21.98 2.44 15.35
C ALA A 574 -20.79 2.02 14.46
N LEU A 575 -19.83 2.92 14.22
CA LEU A 575 -18.58 2.61 13.51
C LEU A 575 -17.75 1.56 14.25
N LEU A 576 -17.61 1.68 15.57
CA LEU A 576 -16.92 0.71 16.43
C LEU A 576 -17.60 -0.67 16.37
N ALA A 577 -18.93 -0.73 16.48
CA ALA A 577 -19.67 -1.98 16.38
C ALA A 577 -19.53 -2.61 14.98
N ARG A 578 -19.48 -1.80 13.92
CA ARG A 578 -19.16 -2.24 12.55
C ARG A 578 -17.73 -2.77 12.47
N ALA A 579 -16.73 -2.07 13.02
CA ALA A 579 -15.33 -2.49 13.04
C ALA A 579 -15.14 -3.80 13.83
N ILE A 580 -15.78 -3.96 14.99
CA ILE A 580 -15.75 -5.22 15.75
C ILE A 580 -16.33 -6.38 14.92
N ARG A 581 -17.47 -6.19 14.24
CA ARG A 581 -18.07 -7.22 13.38
C ARG A 581 -17.25 -7.55 12.12
N ARG A 582 -16.42 -6.62 11.62
CA ARG A 582 -15.75 -6.73 10.31
C ARG A 582 -14.26 -7.05 10.42
N PHE A 583 -13.58 -6.40 11.35
CA PHE A 583 -12.15 -6.55 11.63
C PHE A 583 -11.89 -7.41 12.86
N GLY A 584 -12.93 -7.80 13.61
CA GLY A 584 -12.84 -8.60 14.83
C GLY A 584 -12.26 -7.87 16.03
N GLY A 585 -12.30 -6.54 16.03
CA GLY A 585 -11.80 -5.66 17.09
C GLY A 585 -11.39 -4.29 16.58
N ILE A 586 -10.60 -3.57 17.38
CA ILE A 586 -10.02 -2.27 17.01
C ILE A 586 -8.57 -2.36 16.53
N THR A 587 -8.17 -1.43 15.66
CA THR A 587 -6.78 -1.06 15.38
C THR A 587 -6.54 0.38 15.88
N GLY A 588 -5.34 0.94 15.70
CA GLY A 588 -5.14 2.39 15.92
C GLY A 588 -5.96 3.22 14.92
N ASP A 589 -6.05 2.72 13.70
CA ASP A 589 -6.77 3.26 12.55
C ASP A 589 -8.28 3.41 12.88
N VAL A 590 -8.90 2.37 13.46
CA VAL A 590 -10.30 2.41 13.97
C VAL A 590 -10.50 3.49 15.03
N LEU A 591 -9.52 3.70 15.92
CA LEU A 591 -9.59 4.76 16.91
C LEU A 591 -9.54 6.14 16.25
N GLY A 592 -8.63 6.35 15.28
CA GLY A 592 -8.56 7.57 14.47
C GLY A 592 -9.86 7.89 13.75
N ALA A 593 -10.45 6.90 13.07
CA ALA A 593 -11.73 7.05 12.39
C ALA A 593 -12.87 7.45 13.36
N CYS A 594 -12.91 6.87 14.56
CA CYS A 594 -13.86 7.28 15.60
C CYS A 594 -13.63 8.72 16.10
N VAL A 595 -12.38 9.18 16.21
CA VAL A 595 -12.06 10.58 16.56
C VAL A 595 -12.63 11.53 15.51
N GLU A 596 -12.30 11.34 14.23
CA GLU A 596 -12.72 12.26 13.16
C GLU A 596 -14.23 12.24 12.93
N LEU A 597 -14.88 11.06 13.02
CA LEU A 597 -16.33 10.94 12.95
C LEU A 597 -17.03 11.67 14.12
N THR A 598 -16.47 11.58 15.33
CA THR A 598 -16.99 12.32 16.48
C THR A 598 -16.82 13.83 16.28
N THR A 599 -15.64 14.28 15.83
CA THR A 599 -15.35 15.70 15.60
C THR A 599 -16.25 16.30 14.52
N VAL A 600 -16.50 15.63 13.39
CA VAL A 600 -17.38 16.18 12.34
C VAL A 600 -18.85 16.22 12.78
N VAL A 601 -19.35 15.21 13.49
CA VAL A 601 -20.74 15.19 13.99
C VAL A 601 -20.96 16.25 15.06
N VAL A 602 -19.99 16.45 15.96
CA VAL A 602 -20.07 17.52 16.99
C VAL A 602 -20.02 18.90 16.35
N LEU A 603 -19.13 19.14 15.38
CA LEU A 603 -19.12 20.41 14.62
C LEU A 603 -20.44 20.65 13.91
N ALA A 604 -20.95 19.66 13.16
CA ALA A 604 -22.19 19.79 12.41
C ALA A 604 -23.38 20.10 13.32
N THR A 605 -23.50 19.40 14.45
CA THR A 605 -24.58 19.61 15.42
C THR A 605 -24.51 21.00 16.05
N LEU A 606 -23.32 21.47 16.44
CA LEU A 606 -23.13 22.80 17.00
C LEU A 606 -23.25 23.92 15.95
N SER A 607 -23.00 23.64 14.67
CA SER A 607 -23.18 24.63 13.59
C SER A 607 -24.63 24.86 13.19
N ALA A 608 -25.54 23.99 13.65
CA ALA A 608 -26.98 24.08 13.41
C ALA A 608 -27.75 24.66 14.61
N ALA A 609 -27.03 25.21 15.60
CA ALA A 609 -27.54 25.80 16.84
C ALA A 609 -27.25 27.30 16.90
#